data_AF-A0A820SKD9-F1
#
_entry.id   AF-A0A820SKD9-F1
#
_cell.length_a   1.000
_cell.length_b   1.000
_cell.length_c   1.000
_cell.angle_alpha   90.00
_cell.angle_beta   90.00
_cell.angle_gamma   90.00
#
_symmetry.space_group_name_H-M   'P 1'
#
loop_
_entity.id
_entity.type
_entity.pdbx_description
1 polymer ?
#
loop_
_entity_poly.entity_id
_entity_poly.type
_entity_poly.pdbx_seq_one_letter_code
_entity_poly.pdbx_strand_id
1 'polypeptide(L)'
;MLHTDGAPVTKVGGKSLWPIQCTLVEIPQPLRDFMDTTMVLGAWLGGTHPSRGLLWSKIVEQIHELFKTGITITADDGEKVMFAIRAQLVTFDLPALAQNCNIIQFNGYDAYPDCDIHGIAIERQAFYPFSKLLSTPKTDRDYMTFSLQKSMVK
;
A
#
# COMPACT_ATOMS: atom_id res chain seq x y z
N MET A 1 -6.87 -7.90 0.52
CA MET A 1 -5.51 -7.39 0.77
C MET A 1 -4.97 -6.85 -0.54
N LEU A 2 -4.38 -5.67 -0.57
CA LEU A 2 -3.77 -5.06 -1.75
C LEU A 2 -2.25 -5.09 -1.63
N HIS A 3 -1.58 -5.43 -2.73
CA HIS A 3 -0.12 -5.50 -2.82
C HIS A 3 0.36 -4.76 -4.06
N THR A 4 1.45 -4.01 -3.91
CA THR A 4 2.15 -3.40 -5.05
C THR A 4 3.63 -3.72 -4.90
N ASP A 5 4.11 -4.72 -5.63
CA ASP A 5 5.53 -5.04 -5.70
C ASP A 5 6.01 -4.94 -7.15
N GLY A 6 7.26 -4.54 -7.34
CA GLY A 6 7.89 -4.48 -8.64
C GLY A 6 8.23 -5.87 -9.14
N ALA A 7 7.58 -6.32 -10.21
CA ALA A 7 7.93 -7.56 -10.89
C ALA A 7 8.84 -7.25 -12.09
N PRO A 8 10.08 -7.77 -12.15
CA PRO A 8 10.91 -7.61 -13.33
C PRO A 8 10.29 -8.41 -14.49
N VAL A 9 9.67 -7.71 -15.44
CA VAL A 9 9.15 -8.33 -16.66
C VAL A 9 10.26 -8.35 -17.69
N THR A 10 10.98 -9.48 -17.67
CA THR A 10 11.97 -9.95 -18.65
C THR A 10 13.09 -8.96 -19.03
N LYS A 11 14.32 -9.48 -19.04
CA LYS A 11 15.59 -8.75 -19.27
C LYS A 11 15.72 -7.98 -20.60
N VAL A 12 14.67 -7.89 -21.42
CA VAL A 12 14.73 -7.31 -22.77
C VAL A 12 14.02 -5.97 -22.80
N GLY A 13 14.80 -4.88 -22.71
CA GLY A 13 14.34 -3.52 -23.01
C GLY A 13 14.28 -2.53 -21.84
N GLY A 14 14.81 -2.87 -20.65
CA GLY A 14 14.94 -1.93 -19.53
C GLY A 14 13.62 -1.43 -18.93
N LYS A 15 12.51 -2.11 -19.21
CA LYS A 15 11.19 -1.82 -18.63
C LYS A 15 10.94 -2.72 -17.42
N SER A 16 10.19 -2.21 -16.46
CA SER A 16 9.71 -2.92 -15.28
C SER A 16 8.19 -2.93 -15.28
N LEU A 17 7.59 -4.01 -14.75
CA LEU A 17 6.15 -4.08 -14.52
C LEU A 17 5.87 -3.89 -13.04
N TRP A 18 4.89 -3.05 -12.74
CA TRP A 18 4.42 -2.82 -11.38
C TRP A 18 2.95 -3.21 -11.33
N PRO A 19 2.64 -4.49 -11.08
CA PRO A 19 1.26 -4.93 -10.87
C PRO A 19 0.72 -4.43 -9.53
N ILE A 20 -0.56 -4.11 -9.52
CA ILE A 20 -1.35 -3.93 -8.31
C ILE A 20 -2.22 -5.17 -8.19
N GLN A 21 -1.90 -5.97 -7.18
CA GLN A 21 -2.52 -7.26 -6.95
C GLN A 21 -3.43 -7.19 -5.75
N CYS A 22 -4.47 -8.02 -5.74
CA CYS A 22 -5.34 -8.16 -4.59
C CYS A 22 -5.74 -9.60 -4.33
N THR A 23 -6.10 -9.87 -3.09
CA THR A 23 -6.66 -11.14 -2.66
C THR A 23 -7.85 -10.91 -1.74
N LEU A 24 -8.87 -11.75 -1.83
CA LEU A 24 -10.05 -11.71 -0.96
C LEU A 24 -9.70 -12.26 0.43
N VAL A 25 -10.11 -11.55 1.47
CA VAL A 25 -9.79 -11.91 2.86
C VAL A 25 -10.79 -12.92 3.44
N GLU A 26 -11.85 -13.20 2.71
CA GLU A 26 -12.89 -14.17 3.02
C GLU A 26 -12.48 -15.59 2.60
N ILE A 27 -11.47 -15.72 1.73
CA ILE A 27 -10.91 -17.02 1.31
C ILE A 27 -10.01 -17.57 2.43
N PRO A 28 -10.17 -18.83 2.88
CA PRO A 28 -9.30 -19.43 3.90
C PRO A 28 -7.82 -19.34 3.53
N GLN A 29 -6.95 -19.09 4.51
CA GLN A 29 -5.51 -18.87 4.29
C GLN A 29 -4.83 -19.96 3.43
N PRO A 30 -5.07 -21.27 3.64
CA PRO A 30 -4.44 -22.30 2.81
C PRO A 30 -4.80 -22.19 1.33
N LEU A 31 -5.96 -21.63 0.98
CA LEU A 31 -6.40 -21.42 -0.40
C LEU A 31 -5.97 -20.04 -0.91
N ARG A 32 -5.91 -19.05 -0.02
CA ARG A 32 -5.52 -17.66 -0.29
C ARG A 32 -4.07 -17.53 -0.71
N ASP A 33 -3.19 -18.34 -0.13
CA ASP A 33 -1.75 -18.27 -0.36
C ASP A 33 -1.34 -18.86 -1.73
N PHE A 34 -2.29 -19.49 -2.44
CA PHE A 34 -2.11 -19.88 -3.84
C PHE A 34 -2.35 -18.71 -4.79
N MET A 35 -1.49 -18.60 -5.81
CA MET A 35 -1.54 -17.57 -6.85
C MET A 35 -2.89 -17.51 -7.57
N ASP A 36 -3.64 -18.62 -7.61
CA ASP A 36 -4.93 -18.75 -8.29
C ASP A 36 -6.03 -17.85 -7.69
N THR A 37 -5.85 -17.38 -6.45
CA THR A 37 -6.78 -16.47 -5.78
C THR A 37 -6.33 -15.01 -5.83
N THR A 38 -5.14 -14.74 -6.39
CA THR A 38 -4.60 -13.40 -6.56
C THR A 38 -5.12 -12.79 -7.86
N MET A 39 -5.81 -11.67 -7.74
CA MET A 39 -6.32 -10.89 -8.87
C MET A 39 -5.37 -9.74 -9.18
N VAL A 40 -5.19 -9.41 -10.45
CA VAL A 40 -4.47 -8.20 -10.88
C VAL A 40 -5.51 -7.10 -11.13
N LEU A 41 -5.48 -6.05 -10.32
CA LEU A 41 -6.37 -4.89 -10.46
C LEU A 41 -5.86 -3.87 -11.48
N GLY A 42 -4.55 -3.84 -11.71
CA GLY A 42 -3.93 -2.97 -12.68
C GLY A 42 -2.44 -3.28 -12.80
N ALA A 43 -1.80 -2.73 -13.83
CA ALA A 43 -0.36 -2.84 -13.96
C ALA A 43 0.22 -1.62 -14.67
N TRP A 44 1.40 -1.20 -14.25
CA TRP A 44 2.18 -0.17 -14.93
C TRP A 44 3.39 -0.80 -15.60
N LEU A 45 3.53 -0.61 -16.92
CA LEU A 45 4.70 -1.01 -17.68
C LEU A 45 5.50 0.24 -18.06
N GLY A 46 6.70 0.39 -17.49
CA GLY A 46 7.54 1.56 -17.73
C GLY A 46 8.99 1.36 -17.33
N GLY A 47 9.89 2.19 -17.85
CA GLY A 47 11.30 2.20 -17.42
C GLY A 47 11.50 2.74 -16.00
N THR A 48 10.52 3.47 -15.49
CA THR A 48 10.49 4.04 -14.15
C THR A 48 9.19 3.67 -13.45
N HIS A 49 9.23 3.69 -12.12
CA HIS A 49 8.05 3.54 -11.27
C HIS A 49 6.95 4.55 -11.69
N PRO A 50 5.65 4.19 -11.64
CA PRO A 50 4.57 5.12 -11.97
C PRO A 50 4.71 6.46 -11.24
N SER A 51 4.37 7.56 -11.92
CA SER A 51 4.32 8.89 -11.30
C SER A 51 3.31 8.90 -10.14
N ARG A 52 3.63 9.67 -9.10
CA ARG A 52 2.86 9.76 -7.84
C ARG A 52 1.36 9.85 -8.12
N GLY A 53 0.61 8.87 -7.63
CA GLY A 53 -0.85 8.88 -7.61
C GLY A 53 -1.57 8.44 -8.88
N LEU A 54 -0.99 8.46 -10.09
CA LEU A 54 -1.81 8.28 -11.31
C LEU A 54 -2.52 6.91 -11.39
N LEU A 55 -1.79 5.83 -11.11
CA LEU A 55 -2.37 4.49 -11.10
C LEU A 55 -3.13 4.22 -9.80
N TRP A 56 -2.57 4.67 -8.68
CA TRP A 56 -3.12 4.39 -7.35
C TRP A 56 -4.43 5.13 -7.07
N SER A 57 -4.53 6.42 -7.43
CA SER A 57 -5.72 7.23 -7.20
C SER A 57 -6.93 6.67 -7.94
N LYS A 58 -6.75 6.25 -9.20
CA LYS A 58 -7.81 5.63 -9.99
C LYS A 58 -8.32 4.33 -9.37
N ILE A 59 -7.42 3.48 -8.86
CA ILE A 59 -7.80 2.24 -8.20
C ILE A 59 -8.50 2.51 -6.88
N VAL A 60 -8.00 3.45 -6.08
CA VAL A 60 -8.64 3.85 -4.81
C VAL A 60 -10.04 4.43 -5.08
N GLU A 61 -10.19 5.27 -6.10
CA GLU A 61 -11.50 5.82 -6.52
C GLU A 61 -12.47 4.71 -6.92
N GLN A 62 -12.04 3.76 -7.74
CA GLN A 62 -12.88 2.63 -8.17
C GLN A 62 -13.26 1.70 -7.00
N ILE A 63 -12.32 1.40 -6.10
CA ILE A 63 -12.61 0.60 -4.90
C ILE A 63 -13.60 1.33 -4.00
N HIS A 64 -13.45 2.65 -3.85
CA HIS A 64 -14.37 3.46 -3.05
C HIS A 64 -15.76 3.53 -3.68
N GLU A 65 -15.84 3.57 -5.00
CA GLU A 65 -17.11 3.46 -5.71
C GLU A 65 -17.75 2.10 -5.46
N LEU A 66 -17.03 0.99 -5.66
CA LEU A 66 -17.50 -0.37 -5.37
C LEU A 66 -17.91 -0.57 -3.91
N PHE A 67 -17.29 0.14 -2.98
CA PHE A 67 -17.71 0.17 -1.58
C PHE A 67 -19.07 0.86 -1.39
N LYS A 68 -19.28 1.99 -2.08
CA LYS A 68 -20.49 2.81 -1.96
C LYS A 68 -21.69 2.24 -2.70
N THR A 69 -21.48 1.82 -3.94
CA THR A 69 -22.57 1.41 -4.85
C THR A 69 -22.76 -0.11 -4.84
N GLY A 70 -21.73 -0.86 -4.45
CA GLY A 70 -21.72 -2.31 -4.55
C GLY A 70 -21.62 -2.81 -5.99
N ILE A 71 -21.58 -4.12 -6.14
CA ILE A 71 -21.63 -4.83 -7.42
C ILE A 71 -22.64 -5.97 -7.30
N THR A 72 -23.48 -6.13 -8.32
CA THR A 72 -24.41 -7.27 -8.40
C THR A 72 -23.85 -8.32 -9.33
N ILE A 73 -23.73 -9.55 -8.84
CA ILE A 73 -23.29 -10.71 -9.60
C ILE A 73 -24.47 -11.68 -9.70
N THR A 74 -24.69 -12.21 -10.90
CA THR A 74 -25.66 -13.28 -11.12
C THR A 74 -24.93 -14.61 -10.94
N ALA A 75 -25.37 -15.42 -9.98
CA ALA A 75 -24.87 -16.77 -9.75
C ALA A 75 -25.33 -17.74 -10.84
N ASP A 76 -24.73 -18.93 -10.89
CA ASP A 76 -25.00 -19.95 -11.91
C ASP A 76 -26.46 -20.45 -11.89
N ASP A 77 -27.13 -20.37 -10.73
CA ASP A 77 -28.55 -20.69 -10.54
C ASP A 77 -29.50 -19.53 -10.90
N GLY A 78 -28.96 -18.39 -11.34
CA GLY A 78 -29.71 -17.20 -11.72
C GLY A 78 -30.01 -16.25 -10.55
N GLU A 79 -29.63 -16.60 -9.32
CA GLU A 79 -29.77 -15.69 -8.17
C GLU A 79 -28.89 -14.46 -8.34
N LYS A 80 -29.40 -13.28 -7.97
CA LYS A 80 -28.64 -12.03 -8.00
C LYS A 80 -28.16 -11.71 -6.60
N VAL A 81 -26.84 -11.70 -6.41
CA VAL A 81 -26.20 -11.38 -5.14
C VAL A 81 -25.48 -10.05 -5.24
N MET A 82 -25.75 -9.16 -4.29
CA MET A 82 -25.08 -7.86 -4.18
C MET A 82 -23.92 -7.94 -3.19
N PHE A 83 -22.76 -7.48 -3.62
CA PHE A 83 -21.54 -7.40 -2.82
C PHE A 83 -21.11 -5.94 -2.65
N ALA A 84 -20.71 -5.55 -1.44
CA ALA A 84 -19.95 -4.33 -1.20
C ALA A 84 -18.49 -4.69 -1.01
N ILE A 85 -17.59 -4.07 -1.77
CA ILE A 85 -16.16 -4.39 -1.74
C ILE A 85 -15.43 -3.34 -0.91
N ARG A 86 -14.55 -3.77 0.00
CA ARG A 86 -13.70 -2.87 0.80
C ARG A 86 -12.25 -3.33 0.79
N ALA A 87 -11.33 -2.37 0.76
CA ALA A 87 -9.91 -2.66 0.99
C ALA A 87 -9.66 -2.79 2.49
N GLN A 88 -9.32 -4.00 2.96
CA GLN A 88 -9.05 -4.24 4.37
C GLN A 88 -7.61 -3.86 4.79
N LEU A 89 -6.65 -4.06 3.89
CA LEU A 89 -5.23 -3.81 4.13
C LEU A 89 -4.56 -3.52 2.80
N VAL A 90 -3.62 -2.58 2.82
CA VAL A 90 -2.71 -2.29 1.71
C VAL A 90 -1.28 -2.47 2.19
N THR A 91 -0.50 -3.23 1.43
CA THR A 91 0.90 -3.51 1.74
C THR A 91 1.77 -2.92 0.65
N PHE A 92 2.74 -2.13 1.07
CA PHE A 92 3.75 -1.51 0.22
C PHE A 92 5.12 -1.92 0.74
N ASP A 93 6.11 -2.05 -0.14
CA ASP A 93 7.50 -1.96 0.30
C ASP A 93 7.79 -0.52 0.81
N LEU A 94 8.85 -0.34 1.60
CA LEU A 94 9.16 0.98 2.18
C LEU A 94 9.33 2.10 1.11
N PRO A 95 9.99 1.87 -0.04
CA PRO A 95 10.01 2.83 -1.15
C PRO A 95 8.62 3.22 -1.67
N ALA A 96 7.74 2.27 -2.00
CA ALA A 96 6.41 2.57 -2.52
C ALA A 96 5.52 3.21 -1.44
N LEU A 97 5.64 2.80 -0.18
CA LEU A 97 4.96 3.43 0.95
C LEU A 97 5.37 4.90 1.04
N ALA A 98 6.68 5.18 0.94
CA ALA A 98 7.20 6.53 0.97
C ALA A 98 6.63 7.41 -0.14
N GLN A 99 6.58 6.85 -1.34
CA GLN A 99 6.05 7.54 -2.49
C GLN A 99 4.53 7.77 -2.41
N ASN A 100 3.76 6.77 -2.01
CA ASN A 100 2.29 6.80 -2.02
C ASN A 100 1.71 7.57 -0.83
N CYS A 101 2.35 7.51 0.34
CA CYS A 101 1.94 8.23 1.54
C CYS A 101 2.65 9.59 1.72
N ASN A 102 3.48 10.00 0.76
CA ASN A 102 4.26 11.25 0.80
C ASN A 102 5.21 11.41 2.02
N ILE A 103 5.60 10.31 2.65
CA ILE A 103 6.56 10.30 3.76
C ILE A 103 8.01 10.35 3.22
N ILE A 104 8.97 10.65 4.08
CA ILE A 104 10.39 10.63 3.72
C ILE A 104 10.86 9.17 3.71
N GLN A 105 11.39 8.72 2.58
CA GLN A 105 12.00 7.41 2.46
C GLN A 105 13.26 7.36 3.33
N PHE A 106 13.42 6.29 4.13
CA PHE A 106 14.57 6.12 5.03
C PHE A 106 14.80 7.29 5.98
N ASN A 107 13.76 7.77 6.68
CA ASN A 107 13.93 8.92 7.58
C ASN A 107 14.90 8.62 8.75
N GLY A 108 15.17 7.35 9.09
CA GLY A 108 16.05 6.89 10.18
C GLY A 108 15.61 7.35 11.58
N TYR A 109 14.64 8.25 11.62
CA TYR A 109 14.14 8.93 12.79
C TYR A 109 12.91 8.23 13.35
N ASP A 110 12.02 7.68 12.52
CA ASP A 110 10.86 6.92 12.99
C ASP A 110 10.99 5.45 12.62
N ALA A 111 10.60 4.55 13.53
CA ALA A 111 10.64 3.11 13.29
C ALA A 111 9.62 2.68 12.22
N TYR A 112 8.44 3.30 12.21
CA TYR A 112 7.35 3.02 11.29
C TYR A 112 6.53 4.30 11.04
N PRO A 113 5.95 4.49 9.83
CA PRO A 113 5.29 5.74 9.47
C PRO A 113 4.09 6.11 10.35
N ASP A 114 3.43 5.12 10.96
CA ASP A 114 2.24 5.35 11.79
C ASP A 114 2.48 5.23 13.31
N CYS A 115 3.72 5.05 13.76
CA CYS A 115 4.04 4.97 15.19
C CYS A 115 4.96 6.11 15.65
N ASP A 116 4.81 6.51 16.91
CA ASP A 116 5.70 7.48 17.56
C ASP A 116 6.89 6.81 18.26
N ILE A 117 7.67 6.05 17.49
CA ILE A 117 8.88 5.37 17.97
C ILE A 117 10.09 5.98 17.29
N HIS A 118 10.71 6.94 17.97
CA HIS A 118 11.89 7.57 17.44
C HIS A 118 13.15 6.72 17.60
N GLY A 119 14.00 6.75 16.58
CA GLY A 119 15.30 6.12 16.57
C GLY A 119 16.29 6.87 17.45
N ILE A 120 17.08 6.10 18.20
CA ILE A 120 18.21 6.59 18.98
C ILE A 120 19.47 6.25 18.17
N ALA A 121 20.20 7.29 17.75
CA ALA A 121 21.47 7.09 17.08
C ALA A 121 22.55 6.77 18.13
N ILE A 122 23.09 5.55 18.07
CA ILE A 122 24.27 5.15 18.85
C ILE A 122 25.36 4.83 17.84
N GLU A 123 26.45 5.60 17.90
CA GLU A 123 27.53 5.58 16.91
C GLU A 123 27.03 5.84 15.47
N ARG A 124 26.92 4.80 14.65
CA ARG A 124 26.48 4.84 13.24
C ARG A 124 25.24 3.98 12.98
N GLN A 125 24.55 3.56 14.03
CA GLN A 125 23.37 2.70 13.94
C GLN A 125 22.17 3.36 14.62
N ALA A 126 21.01 3.20 14.01
CA ALA A 126 19.74 3.61 14.59
C ALA A 126 19.15 2.43 15.38
N PHE A 127 18.83 2.67 16.65
CA PHE A 127 18.17 1.70 17.52
C PHE A 127 16.77 2.19 17.87
N TYR A 128 15.80 1.28 17.82
CA TYR A 128 14.41 1.58 18.18
C TYR A 128 14.06 0.85 19.48
N PRO A 129 13.79 1.57 20.58
CA PRO A 129 13.63 0.96 21.89
C PRO A 129 12.35 0.12 21.98
N PHE A 130 12.51 -1.16 22.34
CA PHE A 130 11.41 -2.13 22.49
C PHE A 130 10.34 -1.66 23.50
N SER A 131 10.75 -0.93 24.54
CA SER A 131 9.85 -0.39 25.56
C SER A 131 8.78 0.57 25.03
N LYS A 132 8.94 1.06 23.79
CA LYS A 132 7.98 1.94 23.11
C LYS A 132 7.16 1.26 22.02
N LEU A 133 7.18 -0.08 21.88
CA LEU A 133 6.42 -0.78 20.83
C LEU A 133 4.89 -0.63 20.93
N LEU A 134 4.38 -0.31 22.13
CA LEU A 134 2.96 0.05 22.35
C LEU A 134 2.71 1.56 22.24
N SER A 135 3.62 2.31 21.60
CA SER A 135 3.45 3.75 21.39
C SER A 135 2.11 4.04 20.72
N THR A 136 1.50 5.16 21.09
CA THR A 136 0.30 5.67 20.43
C THR A 136 0.51 5.78 18.91
N PRO A 137 -0.46 5.32 18.10
CA PRO A 137 -0.47 5.62 16.68
C PRO A 137 -0.38 7.12 16.45
N LYS A 138 0.34 7.54 15.40
CA LYS A 138 0.38 8.94 14.98
C LYS A 138 -1.02 9.39 14.59
N THR A 139 -1.35 10.63 14.95
CA THR A 139 -2.61 11.28 14.63
C THR A 139 -2.51 12.04 13.30
N ASP A 140 -3.64 12.38 12.68
CA ASP A 140 -3.68 13.22 11.47
C ASP A 140 -2.88 14.53 11.62
N ARG A 141 -2.87 15.09 12.83
CA ARG A 141 -2.11 16.31 13.16
C ARG A 141 -0.60 16.09 13.00
N ASP A 142 -0.10 14.92 13.40
CA ASP A 142 1.32 14.59 13.33
C ASP A 142 1.78 14.53 11.87
N TYR A 143 1.00 13.91 10.98
CA TYR A 143 1.30 13.87 9.54
C TYR A 143 1.28 15.26 8.88
N MET A 144 0.37 16.13 9.30
CA MET A 144 0.29 17.50 8.78
C MET A 144 1.53 18.33 9.18
N THR A 145 2.06 18.16 10.39
CA THR A 145 3.29 18.83 10.83
C THR A 145 4.49 18.40 9.99
N PHE A 146 4.66 17.11 9.71
CA PHE A 146 5.74 16.60 8.85
C PHE A 146 5.63 17.11 7.41
N SER A 147 4.41 17.17 6.86
CA SER A 147 4.18 17.66 5.49
C SER A 147 4.54 19.14 5.32
N LEU A 148 4.23 19.97 6.33
CA LEU A 148 4.60 21.38 6.35
C LEU A 148 6.12 21.59 6.44
N GLN A 149 6.81 20.80 7.27
CA GLN A 149 8.28 20.84 7.37
C GLN A 149 8.95 20.49 6.03
N LYS A 150 8.44 19.48 5.31
CA LYS A 150 8.95 19.11 3.98
C LYS A 150 8.76 20.23 2.93
N SER A 151 7.73 21.06 3.06
CA SER A 151 7.50 22.21 2.16
C SER A 151 8.45 23.39 2.41
N MET A 152 9.01 23.49 3.62
CA MET A 152 9.97 24.51 4.02
C MET A 152 11.42 24.14 3.68
N VAL A 153 11.69 22.87 3.38
CA VAL A 153 12.97 22.40 2.86
C VAL A 153 12.88 22.38 1.32
N LYS A 154 12.94 23.56 0.71
CA LYS A 154 13.16 23.74 -0.73
C LYS A 154 14.36 24.64 -0.96
#